data_AF-A0A5R8XYA3-F1
#
_entry.id   AF-A0A5R8XYA3-F1
#
_cell.length_a   1.000
_cell.length_b   1.000
_cell.length_c   1.000
_cell.angle_alpha   90.00
_cell.angle_beta   90.00
_cell.angle_gamma   90.00
#
_symmetry.space_group_name_H-M   'P 1'
#
loop_
_entity.id
_entity.type
_entity.pdbx_description
1 polymer ?
#
loop_
_entity_poly.entity_id
_entity_poly.type
_entity_poly.pdbx_seq_one_letter_code
_entity_poly.pdbx_strand_id
1 'polypeptide(L)'
;MKLYGVKIDFDNIQSCGILPDMCLNFDHRFDELSENEKLLSYWNSHINDLLEETKDLVVINDETKSMVYSADNNAIELIKKHFKEIQLETIEYENINKCDYCVQHDYLQN
;
A
#
# COMPACT_ATOMS: atom_id res chain seq x y z
N MET A 1 -8.38 16.90 3.17
CA MET A 1 -6.95 16.87 3.58
C MET A 1 -6.23 15.93 2.62
N LYS A 2 -5.12 16.35 2.01
CA LYS A 2 -4.39 15.49 1.06
C LYS A 2 -3.43 14.56 1.79
N LEU A 3 -3.50 13.28 1.50
CA LEU A 3 -2.49 12.31 1.87
C LEU A 3 -1.63 11.92 0.67
N TYR A 4 -0.41 11.47 0.95
CA TYR A 4 0.57 11.03 -0.02
C TYR A 4 1.05 9.62 0.35
N GLY A 5 1.20 8.75 -0.64
CA GLY A 5 1.48 7.36 -0.37
C GLY A 5 1.54 6.48 -1.60
N VAL A 6 1.41 5.18 -1.39
CA VAL A 6 1.46 4.17 -2.45
C VAL A 6 0.30 3.20 -2.33
N LYS A 7 -0.04 2.55 -3.45
CA LYS A 7 -1.05 1.50 -3.50
C LYS A 7 -0.58 0.35 -4.37
N ILE A 8 -1.11 -0.82 -4.08
CA ILE A 8 -1.04 -1.98 -4.95
C ILE A 8 -2.45 -2.52 -5.18
N ASP A 9 -2.70 -2.95 -6.41
CA ASP A 9 -3.98 -3.52 -6.85
C ASP A 9 -3.73 -4.97 -7.24
N PHE A 10 -4.06 -5.88 -6.33
CA PHE A 10 -3.89 -7.32 -6.48
C PHE A 10 -4.89 -7.94 -7.47
N ASP A 11 -5.83 -7.17 -8.02
CA ASP A 11 -6.67 -7.64 -9.14
C ASP A 11 -6.13 -7.14 -10.49
N ASN A 12 -5.19 -6.19 -10.47
CA ASN A 12 -4.67 -5.57 -11.67
C ASN A 12 -3.28 -6.07 -12.04
N ILE A 13 -3.19 -6.84 -13.13
CA ILE A 13 -1.92 -7.34 -13.67
C ILE A 13 -0.88 -6.25 -13.97
N GLN A 14 -1.31 -4.98 -14.13
CA GLN A 14 -0.38 -3.85 -14.28
C GLN A 14 0.48 -3.64 -13.03
N SER A 15 0.07 -4.09 -11.84
CA SER A 15 0.92 -4.08 -10.64
C SER A 15 2.17 -4.95 -10.79
N CYS A 16 2.12 -6.01 -11.61
CA CYS A 16 3.33 -6.74 -12.01
C CYS A 16 4.26 -5.93 -12.91
N GLY A 17 3.75 -4.94 -13.65
CA GLY A 17 4.59 -4.02 -14.43
C GLY A 17 5.42 -3.08 -13.56
N ILE A 18 4.94 -2.79 -12.34
CA ILE A 18 5.64 -1.98 -11.33
C ILE A 18 6.70 -2.85 -10.62
N LEU A 19 6.36 -4.10 -10.32
CA LEU A 19 7.21 -5.05 -9.57
C LEU A 19 7.43 -6.36 -10.36
N PRO A 20 8.14 -6.32 -11.50
CA PRO A 20 8.27 -7.48 -12.40
C PRO A 20 8.96 -8.67 -11.75
N ASP A 21 9.94 -8.43 -10.88
CA ASP A 21 10.67 -9.49 -10.18
C ASP A 21 9.76 -10.30 -9.24
N MET A 22 8.72 -9.65 -8.70
CA MET A 22 7.74 -10.31 -7.82
C MET A 22 6.76 -11.20 -8.60
N CYS A 23 6.59 -10.95 -9.91
CA CYS A 23 5.68 -11.70 -10.77
C CYS A 23 6.37 -12.63 -11.77
N LEU A 24 7.69 -12.82 -11.67
CA LEU A 24 8.48 -13.53 -12.69
C LEU A 24 8.04 -15.00 -12.91
N ASN A 25 7.47 -15.63 -11.88
CA ASN A 25 6.93 -16.99 -11.94
C ASN A 25 5.40 -17.05 -11.86
N PHE A 26 4.71 -15.91 -11.91
CA PHE A 26 3.27 -15.84 -11.80
C PHE A 26 2.61 -16.17 -13.14
N ASP A 27 1.69 -17.15 -13.16
CA ASP A 27 0.93 -17.51 -14.36
C ASP A 27 -0.52 -17.06 -14.22
N HIS A 28 -0.79 -15.83 -14.66
CA HIS A 28 -2.12 -15.19 -14.65
C HIS A 28 -3.25 -15.97 -15.33
N ARG A 29 -2.96 -17.03 -16.07
CA ARG A 29 -3.97 -17.90 -16.68
C ARG A 29 -4.58 -18.87 -15.68
N PHE A 30 -3.90 -19.10 -14.56
CA PHE A 30 -4.28 -20.08 -13.54
C PHE A 30 -4.37 -19.46 -12.15
N ASP A 31 -3.66 -18.35 -11.90
CA ASP A 31 -3.52 -17.75 -10.58
C ASP A 31 -4.07 -16.32 -10.56
N GLU A 32 -4.69 -15.93 -9.44
CA GLU A 32 -5.00 -14.51 -9.16
C GLU A 32 -3.79 -13.81 -8.55
N LEU A 33 -3.63 -12.51 -8.81
CA LEU A 33 -2.47 -11.76 -8.30
C LEU A 33 -2.49 -11.67 -6.76
N SER A 34 -3.68 -11.74 -6.17
CA SER A 34 -3.93 -11.93 -4.74
C SER A 34 -3.37 -13.24 -4.19
N GLU A 35 -3.10 -14.24 -5.04
CA GLU A 35 -2.46 -15.52 -4.68
C GLU A 35 -0.94 -15.49 -4.89
N ASN A 36 -0.38 -14.39 -5.43
CA ASN A 36 1.06 -14.25 -5.60
C ASN A 36 1.75 -14.00 -4.24
N GLU A 37 2.15 -15.09 -3.59
CA GLU A 37 2.81 -15.08 -2.27
C GLU A 37 4.04 -14.16 -2.21
N LYS A 38 4.81 -14.04 -3.31
CA LYS A 38 5.99 -13.16 -3.34
C LYS A 38 5.58 -11.69 -3.29
N LEU A 39 4.57 -11.31 -4.06
CA LEU A 39 4.07 -9.95 -4.09
C LEU A 39 3.44 -9.58 -2.74
N LEU A 40 2.62 -10.47 -2.19
CA LEU A 40 2.04 -10.31 -0.85
C LEU A 40 3.13 -10.18 0.22
N SER A 41 4.16 -11.04 0.17
CA SER A 41 5.24 -11.01 1.14
C SER A 41 6.07 -9.73 1.03
N TYR A 42 6.37 -9.26 -0.18
CA TYR A 42 7.04 -7.98 -0.39
C TYR A 42 6.23 -6.85 0.21
N TRP A 43 4.93 -6.78 -0.11
CA TRP A 43 4.09 -5.70 0.38
C TRP A 43 3.97 -5.70 1.91
N ASN A 44 3.65 -6.86 2.49
CA ASN A 44 3.46 -6.99 3.94
C ASN A 44 4.74 -6.73 4.74
N SER A 45 5.92 -7.12 4.25
CA SER A 45 7.17 -6.85 4.95
C SER A 45 7.44 -5.34 5.03
N HIS A 46 7.28 -4.62 3.93
CA HIS A 46 7.52 -3.17 3.90
C HIS A 46 6.49 -2.39 4.73
N ILE A 47 5.22 -2.83 4.75
CA ILE A 47 4.22 -2.25 5.66
C ILE A 47 4.60 -2.48 7.12
N ASN A 48 5.01 -3.70 7.50
CA ASN A 48 5.40 -3.98 8.88
C ASN A 48 6.62 -3.15 9.31
N ASP A 49 7.65 -3.06 8.47
CA ASP A 49 8.83 -2.24 8.73
C ASP A 49 8.46 -0.75 8.89
N LEU A 50 7.56 -0.24 8.04
CA LEU A 50 7.03 1.12 8.16
C LEU A 50 6.30 1.37 9.48
N LEU A 51 5.49 0.42 9.94
CA LEU A 51 4.74 0.52 11.19
C LEU A 51 5.63 0.44 12.43
N GLU A 52 6.82 -0.16 12.31
CA GLU A 52 7.84 -0.10 13.35
C GLU A 52 8.54 1.27 13.41
N GLU A 53 8.69 1.95 12.26
CA GLU A 53 9.35 3.26 12.16
C GLU A 53 8.43 4.45 12.45
N THR A 54 7.12 4.35 12.15
CA THR A 54 6.16 5.45 12.37
C THR A 54 4.74 4.96 12.60
N LYS A 55 3.97 5.72 13.39
CA LYS A 55 2.53 5.50 13.63
C LYS A 55 1.64 6.46 12.83
N ASP A 56 2.23 7.43 12.15
CA ASP A 56 1.50 8.47 11.42
C ASP A 56 1.15 7.96 10.01
N LEU A 57 0.53 6.78 9.94
CA LEU A 57 0.19 6.07 8.72
C LEU A 57 -1.29 5.72 8.68
N VAL A 58 -1.89 5.94 7.53
CA VAL A 58 -3.20 5.41 7.17
C VAL A 58 -2.95 4.24 6.22
N VAL A 59 -3.03 3.03 6.77
CA VAL A 59 -3.04 1.79 5.99
C VAL A 59 -4.49 1.48 5.62
N ILE A 60 -4.74 1.02 4.40
CA ILE A 60 -6.08 0.62 3.93
C ILE A 60 -5.91 -0.69 3.20
N ASN A 61 -6.61 -1.73 3.67
CA ASN A 61 -6.64 -3.02 3.02
C ASN A 61 -8.10 -3.34 2.70
N ASP A 62 -8.42 -3.49 1.42
CA ASP A 62 -9.67 -4.12 0.97
C ASP A 62 -9.37 -5.50 0.37
N GLU A 63 -10.39 -6.18 -0.17
CA GLU A 63 -10.27 -7.53 -0.72
C GLU A 63 -9.25 -7.62 -1.87
N THR A 64 -9.00 -6.51 -2.57
CA THR A 64 -8.29 -6.46 -3.85
C THR A 64 -7.12 -5.49 -3.84
N LYS A 65 -7.11 -4.53 -2.92
CA LYS A 65 -6.16 -3.43 -2.90
C LYS A 65 -5.61 -3.24 -1.50
N SER A 66 -4.33 -2.91 -1.46
CA SER A 66 -3.70 -2.40 -0.27
C SER A 66 -3.05 -1.06 -0.55
N MET A 67 -3.15 -0.15 0.41
CA MET A 67 -2.66 1.20 0.29
C MET A 67 -2.07 1.67 1.61
N VAL A 68 -1.06 2.52 1.54
CA VAL A 68 -0.49 3.20 2.70
C VAL A 68 -0.26 4.65 2.35
N TYR A 69 -0.80 5.55 3.17
CA TYR A 69 -0.74 6.98 2.97
C TYR A 69 -0.41 7.71 4.27
N SER A 70 0.11 8.93 4.16
CA SER A 70 0.33 9.82 5.30
C SER A 70 0.15 11.29 4.92
N ALA A 71 -0.16 12.11 5.91
CA ALA A 71 -0.06 13.58 5.83
C ALA A 71 1.21 14.11 6.51
N ASP A 72 1.95 13.27 7.25
CA ASP A 72 3.20 13.65 7.90
C ASP A 72 4.38 13.56 6.92
N ASN A 73 5.17 14.61 6.82
CA ASN A 73 6.27 14.68 5.86
C ASN A 73 7.35 13.61 6.13
N ASN A 74 7.63 13.26 7.38
CA ASN A 74 8.63 12.24 7.68
C ASN A 74 8.13 10.86 7.30
N ALA A 75 6.87 10.53 7.64
CA ALA A 75 6.24 9.29 7.23
C ALA A 75 6.16 9.17 5.69
N ILE A 76 5.90 10.26 4.96
CA ILE A 76 5.91 10.27 3.49
C ILE A 76 7.30 9.92 2.93
N GLU A 77 8.37 10.46 3.52
CA GLU A 77 9.74 10.11 3.10
C GLU A 77 10.10 8.65 3.44
N LEU A 78 9.59 8.11 4.55
CA LEU A 78 9.71 6.69 4.87
C LEU A 78 8.98 5.81 3.85
N ILE A 79 7.75 6.17 3.46
CA ILE A 79 7.00 5.45 2.42
C ILE A 79 7.79 5.42 1.11
N LYS A 80 8.36 6.56 0.68
CA LYS A 80 9.20 6.63 -0.53
C LYS A 80 10.43 5.73 -0.45
N LYS A 81 11.05 5.66 0.73
CA LYS A 81 12.26 4.86 0.94
C LYS A 81 11.95 3.36 0.87
N HIS A 82 10.86 2.93 1.51
CA HIS A 82 10.44 1.53 1.56
C HIS A 82 9.87 1.06 0.22
N PHE A 83 9.06 1.87 -0.45
CA PHE A 83 8.45 1.54 -1.73
C PHE A 83 9.06 2.33 -2.88
N LYS A 84 10.40 2.35 -2.97
CA LYS A 84 11.14 3.15 -3.96
C LYS A 84 10.80 2.80 -5.42
N GLU A 85 10.29 1.60 -5.67
CA GLU A 85 9.85 1.12 -6.97
C GLU A 85 8.44 1.62 -7.35
N ILE A 86 7.62 2.03 -6.36
CA ILE A 86 6.23 2.40 -6.57
C ILE A 86 6.10 3.93 -6.57
N GLN A 87 5.42 4.46 -7.58
CA GLN A 87 5.20 5.89 -7.68
C GLN A 87 4.28 6.39 -6.57
N LEU A 88 4.68 7.51 -5.95
CA LEU A 88 3.85 8.18 -4.97
C LEU A 88 2.60 8.78 -5.63
N GLU A 89 1.45 8.51 -5.04
CA GLU A 89 0.16 9.06 -5.44
C GLU A 89 -0.46 9.90 -4.32
N THR A 90 -1.46 10.69 -4.66
CA THR A 90 -2.21 11.51 -3.71
C THR A 90 -3.67 11.11 -3.65
N ILE A 91 -4.24 11.12 -2.45
CA ILE A 91 -5.67 10.93 -2.23
C ILE A 91 -6.21 11.99 -1.26
N GLU A 92 -7.45 12.42 -1.47
CA GLU A 92 -8.14 13.21 -0.46
C GLU A 92 -8.62 12.28 0.65
N TYR A 93 -8.32 12.63 1.91
CA TYR A 93 -8.69 11.85 3.10
C TYR A 93 -10.21 11.56 3.14
N GLU A 94 -11.04 12.47 2.67
CA GLU A 94 -12.51 12.31 2.59
C GLU A 94 -12.95 11.23 1.59
N ASN A 95 -12.10 10.93 0.60
CA ASN A 95 -12.34 9.88 -0.40
C ASN A 95 -11.87 8.50 0.10
N ILE A 96 -11.23 8.44 1.28
CA ILE A 96 -10.93 7.18 1.93
C ILE A 96 -12.25 6.70 2.52
N ASN A 97 -12.86 5.71 1.86
CA ASN A 97 -13.99 5.00 2.45
C ASN A 97 -13.52 4.44 3.78
N LYS A 98 -14.06 4.98 4.89
CA LYS A 98 -13.81 4.51 6.25
C LYS A 98 -14.28 3.05 6.35
N CYS A 99 -13.42 2.12 5.99
CA CYS A 99 -13.59 0.73 6.32
C CYS A 99 -13.45 0.62 7.85
N ASP A 100 -14.44 0.01 8.50
CA ASP A 100 -14.62 -0.05 9.96
C ASP A 100 -13.43 -0.67 10.74
N TYR A 101 -12.45 -1.24 10.04
CA TYR A 101 -11.25 -1.88 10.61
C TYR A 101 -9.91 -1.42 10.01
N CYS A 102 -9.92 -0.47 9.07
CA CYS A 102 -8.75 -0.22 8.23
C CYS A 102 -7.81 0.88 8.77
N VAL A 103 -8.32 1.88 9.48
CA VAL A 103 -7.51 3.06 9.86
C VAL A 103 -6.75 2.82 11.16
N GLN A 104 -5.43 2.59 11.09
CA GLN A 104 -4.58 2.52 12.29
C GLN A 104 -4.28 3.90 12.92
N HIS A 105 -4.43 5.00 12.16
CA HIS A 105 -4.31 6.38 12.65
C HIS A 105 -5.36 7.31 12.00
N ASP A 106 -6.31 7.83 12.78
CA ASP A 106 -7.37 8.74 12.30
C ASP A 106 -6.95 10.20 12.52
N TYR A 107 -6.51 10.89 11.46
CA TYR A 107 -6.16 12.31 11.48
C TYR A 107 -7.31 13.28 11.81
N LEU A 108 -8.57 12.81 11.88
CA LEU A 108 -9.72 13.60 12.29
C LEU A 108 -10.12 13.36 13.76
N GLN A 109 -9.51 12.39 14.44
CA GLN A 109 -9.65 12.21 15.89
C GLN A 109 -8.34 12.64 16.57
N ASN A 110 -8.35 13.85 17.12
CA ASN A 110 -7.29 14.33 18.03
C ASN A 110 -7.16 13.43 19.27
#